data_AF-A0A7S4BCP7-F1
#
_entry.id   AF-A0A7S4BCP7-F1
#
_cell.length_a   1.000
_cell.length_b   1.000
_cell.length_c   1.000
_cell.angle_alpha   90.00
_cell.angle_beta   90.00
_cell.angle_gamma   90.00
#
_symmetry.space_group_name_H-M   'P 1'
#
loop_
_entity.id
_entity.type
_entity.pdbx_description
1 polymer ?
#
loop_
_entity_poly.entity_id
_entity_poly.type
_entity_poly.pdbx_seq_one_letter_code
_entity_poly.pdbx_strand_id
1 'polypeptide(L)'
;LAALHGGAPLTVAIPAMRADPLPHPHIVAAYADAATDSAPPGLGGYCQGLFWYVELSPVHVQWLHITALELLATGFNAIAFSHVLSPSQRTILLSDALATPFALTRKRARSPMLRHILQTLLEDAAYQGVASFAEIAHISGDANAAADAVSRGHWARFRNLCAQLHVRPQQVPTPSSCHSLLSSALARAIHLGNPVRPSTYRPPEPSLALLLGGANKRPRSA
;
A
#
# COMPACT_ATOMS: atom_id res chain seq x y z
N LEU A 1 -20.47 -27.00 12.64
CA LEU A 1 -21.29 -26.97 11.41
C LEU A 1 -21.46 -25.50 11.05
N ALA A 2 -20.83 -24.89 10.04
CA ALA A 2 -20.20 -25.32 8.78
C ALA A 2 -18.69 -24.96 8.75
N ALA A 3 -17.74 -25.83 8.44
CA ALA A 3 -17.46 -26.52 7.17
C ALA A 3 -16.78 -25.63 6.10
N LEU A 4 -15.56 -25.15 6.38
CA LEU A 4 -14.59 -24.76 5.34
C LEU A 4 -14.03 -26.05 4.71
N HIS A 5 -14.49 -26.41 3.52
CA HIS A 5 -13.99 -27.59 2.79
C HIS A 5 -13.23 -27.16 1.52
N GLY A 6 -11.99 -27.67 1.41
CA GLY A 6 -11.18 -27.82 0.18
C GLY A 6 -10.33 -26.60 -0.19
N GLY A 7 -9.00 -26.59 -0.15
CA GLY A 7 -8.01 -27.66 0.04
C GLY A 7 -6.84 -27.48 -0.93
N ALA A 8 -5.79 -26.81 -0.48
CA ALA A 8 -4.40 -27.19 -0.77
C ALA A 8 -3.53 -26.62 0.36
N PRO A 9 -2.88 -27.46 1.20
CA PRO A 9 -2.01 -26.98 2.25
C PRO A 9 -0.77 -26.37 1.59
N LEU A 10 -0.45 -25.12 1.91
CA LEU A 10 0.80 -24.48 1.48
C LEU A 10 1.97 -25.01 2.33
N THR A 11 2.18 -26.33 2.34
CA THR A 11 3.30 -27.01 3.00
C THR A 11 4.38 -27.48 2.03
N VAL A 12 4.30 -27.15 0.73
CA VAL A 12 5.20 -27.72 -0.29
C VAL A 12 6.12 -26.68 -0.98
N ALA A 13 6.20 -25.43 -0.51
CA ALA A 13 7.08 -24.43 -1.16
C ALA A 13 7.90 -23.51 -0.23
N ILE A 14 8.08 -23.85 1.04
CA ILE A 14 9.04 -23.16 1.91
C ILE A 14 10.07 -24.19 2.40
N PRO A 15 11.31 -24.20 1.87
CA PRO A 15 12.40 -24.87 2.55
C PRO A 15 12.62 -24.14 3.88
N ALA A 16 12.17 -24.77 4.98
CA ALA A 16 12.56 -24.49 6.35
C ALA A 16 12.61 -23.01 6.79
N MET A 17 11.44 -22.37 6.97
CA MET A 17 11.35 -21.34 8.02
C MET A 17 11.32 -22.08 9.37
N ARG A 18 12.51 -22.37 9.91
CA ARG A 18 12.65 -22.57 11.35
C ARG A 18 12.13 -21.29 12.00
N ALA A 19 11.00 -21.39 12.68
CA ALA A 19 10.55 -20.35 13.59
C ALA A 19 11.45 -20.42 14.83
N ASP A 20 12.66 -19.87 14.72
CA ASP A 20 13.38 -19.44 15.91
C ASP A 20 12.54 -18.34 16.60
N PRO A 21 12.50 -18.28 17.94
CA PRO A 21 11.83 -17.22 18.66
C PRO A 21 12.37 -15.86 18.16
N LEU A 22 11.46 -14.97 17.74
CA LEU A 22 11.84 -13.70 17.12
C LEU A 22 12.75 -12.89 18.08
N PRO A 23 13.98 -12.52 17.66
CA PRO A 23 14.89 -11.70 18.46
C PRO A 23 14.46 -10.23 18.58
N HIS A 24 13.30 -9.86 18.01
CA HIS A 24 12.80 -8.49 17.93
C HIS A 24 11.50 -8.35 18.74
N PRO A 25 11.49 -7.59 19.85
CA PRO A 25 10.30 -7.42 20.69
C PRO A 25 9.17 -6.60 20.05
N HIS A 26 9.41 -5.95 18.89
CA HIS A 26 8.47 -5.06 18.23
C HIS A 26 8.34 -5.34 16.74
N ILE A 27 7.09 -5.46 16.25
CA ILE A 27 6.75 -5.57 14.84
C ILE A 27 6.26 -4.20 14.37
N VAL A 28 6.84 -3.70 13.28
CA VAL A 28 6.40 -2.48 12.60
C VAL A 28 5.86 -2.84 11.22
N ALA A 29 4.61 -2.50 10.97
CA ALA A 29 3.93 -2.76 9.71
C ALA A 29 3.62 -1.43 9.01
N ALA A 30 4.17 -1.26 7.80
CA ALA A 30 3.96 -0.09 6.96
C ALA A 30 3.08 -0.47 5.77
N TYR A 31 1.87 0.07 5.74
CA TYR A 31 0.82 -0.23 4.77
C TYR A 31 0.88 0.79 3.63
N ALA A 32 0.84 0.34 2.38
CA ALA A 32 0.84 1.20 1.21
C ALA A 32 -0.36 0.88 0.31
N ASP A 33 -0.84 1.91 -0.38
CA ASP A 33 -1.86 1.77 -1.42
C ASP A 33 -1.74 2.86 -2.50
N ALA A 34 -2.31 2.58 -3.67
CA ALA A 34 -2.45 3.51 -4.78
C ALA A 34 -3.91 3.52 -5.27
N ALA A 35 -4.46 4.71 -5.49
CA ALA A 35 -5.82 4.87 -5.99
C ALA A 35 -5.85 5.78 -7.23
N THR A 36 -6.48 5.29 -8.30
CA THR A 36 -6.67 6.04 -9.57
C THR A 36 -8.12 6.39 -9.84
N ASP A 37 -9.04 5.81 -9.07
CA ASP A 37 -10.49 5.93 -9.14
C ASP A 37 -11.06 6.89 -8.07
N SER A 38 -10.20 7.67 -7.42
CA SER A 38 -10.55 8.70 -6.43
C SER A 38 -10.37 10.12 -7.01
N ALA A 39 -10.94 11.10 -6.32
CA ALA A 39 -10.89 12.51 -6.70
C ALA A 39 -10.41 13.37 -5.50
N PRO A 40 -9.14 13.80 -5.47
CA PRO A 40 -8.08 13.50 -6.43
C PRO A 40 -7.50 12.08 -6.28
N PRO A 41 -6.94 11.48 -7.35
CA PRO A 41 -6.22 10.22 -7.26
C PRO A 41 -4.90 10.42 -6.51
N GLY A 42 -4.36 9.34 -5.92
CA GLY A 42 -3.23 9.48 -5.02
C GLY A 42 -2.50 8.19 -4.67
N LEU A 43 -1.35 8.37 -4.04
CA LEU A 43 -0.57 7.35 -3.37
C LEU A 43 -0.58 7.64 -1.87
N GLY A 44 -0.65 6.60 -1.06
CA GLY A 44 -0.72 6.75 0.39
C GLY A 44 0.02 5.66 1.12
N GLY A 45 0.52 6.02 2.30
CA GLY A 45 1.06 5.05 3.23
C GLY A 45 0.73 5.38 4.67
N TYR A 46 0.64 4.34 5.50
CA TYR A 46 0.32 4.41 6.92
C TYR A 46 1.22 3.50 7.74
N CYS A 47 1.75 4.00 8.86
CA CYS A 47 2.58 3.25 9.79
C CYS A 47 2.37 3.76 11.22
N GLN A 48 1.56 3.05 12.02
CA GLN A 48 1.39 3.29 13.47
C GLN A 48 1.06 4.75 13.85
N GLY A 49 0.21 5.42 13.08
CA GLY A 49 -0.16 6.82 13.29
C GLY A 49 0.60 7.82 12.43
N LEU A 50 1.72 7.42 11.84
CA LEU A 50 2.37 8.19 10.80
C LEU A 50 1.71 7.91 9.44
N PHE A 51 1.60 8.93 8.60
CA PHE A 51 1.11 8.75 7.24
C PHE A 51 1.80 9.72 6.27
N TRP A 52 1.85 9.35 5.00
CA TRP A 52 2.27 10.24 3.90
C TRP A 52 1.27 10.14 2.76
N TYR A 53 1.21 11.18 1.93
CA TYR A 53 0.30 11.26 0.80
C TYR A 53 0.97 11.98 -0.37
N VAL A 54 0.73 11.48 -1.58
CA VAL A 54 1.13 12.14 -2.83
C VAL A 54 -0.08 12.16 -3.75
N GLU A 55 -0.53 13.37 -4.09
CA GLU A 55 -1.58 13.56 -5.10
C GLU A 55 -1.04 13.24 -6.50
N LEU A 56 -1.83 12.52 -7.29
CA LEU A 56 -1.51 12.20 -8.68
C LEU A 56 -2.23 13.18 -9.62
N SER A 57 -1.44 13.91 -10.41
CA SER A 57 -2.00 14.64 -11.56
C SER A 57 -2.68 13.71 -12.59
N PRO A 58 -3.59 14.22 -13.44
CA PRO A 58 -4.21 13.45 -14.52
C PRO A 58 -3.20 12.81 -15.48
N VAL A 59 -2.04 13.45 -15.68
CA VAL A 59 -0.97 12.92 -16.52
C VAL A 59 -0.36 11.67 -15.90
N HIS A 60 -0.22 11.59 -14.58
CA HIS A 60 0.23 10.35 -13.95
C HIS A 60 -0.74 9.20 -14.22
N VAL A 61 -2.05 9.43 -14.03
CA VAL A 61 -3.07 8.39 -14.24
C VAL A 61 -3.16 7.98 -15.72
N GLN A 62 -2.95 8.91 -16.65
CA GLN A 62 -2.94 8.62 -18.08
C GLN A 62 -1.79 7.69 -18.50
N TRP A 63 -0.64 7.76 -17.83
CA TRP A 63 0.58 7.09 -18.29
C TRP A 63 1.07 5.96 -17.38
N LEU A 64 0.69 5.97 -16.10
CA LEU A 64 1.12 4.99 -15.12
C LEU A 64 -0.02 4.04 -14.76
N HIS A 65 0.11 2.78 -15.17
CA HIS A 65 -0.84 1.74 -14.80
C HIS A 65 -0.85 1.56 -13.27
N ILE A 66 -1.99 1.14 -12.71
CA ILE A 66 -2.15 0.96 -11.25
C ILE A 66 -1.03 0.11 -10.64
N THR A 67 -0.60 -0.96 -11.32
CA THR A 67 0.52 -1.80 -10.87
C THR A 67 1.86 -1.07 -10.73
N ALA A 68 2.13 -0.06 -11.55
CA ALA A 68 3.32 0.76 -11.42
C ALA A 68 3.22 1.70 -10.20
N LEU A 69 2.02 2.25 -9.97
CA LEU A 69 1.70 3.11 -8.84
C LEU A 69 1.75 2.34 -7.51
N GLU A 70 1.23 1.12 -7.46
CA GLU A 70 1.29 0.21 -6.31
C GLU A 70 2.74 -0.14 -5.91
N LEU A 71 3.60 -0.40 -6.91
CA LEU A 71 5.03 -0.65 -6.69
C LEU A 71 5.74 0.59 -6.14
N LEU A 72 5.45 1.78 -6.70
CA LEU A 72 5.95 3.04 -6.19
C LEU A 72 5.50 3.31 -4.75
N ALA A 73 4.21 3.12 -4.45
CA ALA A 73 3.67 3.35 -3.10
C ALA A 73 4.36 2.46 -2.06
N THR A 74 4.62 1.20 -2.38
CA THR A 74 5.35 0.28 -1.49
C THR A 74 6.80 0.72 -1.29
N GLY A 75 7.48 1.17 -2.36
CA GLY A 75 8.81 1.75 -2.26
C GLY A 75 8.85 3.04 -1.43
N PHE A 76 7.82 3.88 -1.57
CA PHE A 76 7.72 5.14 -0.83
C PHE A 76 7.51 4.93 0.65
N ASN A 77 6.87 3.83 1.08
CA ASN A 77 6.83 3.47 2.50
C ASN A 77 8.23 3.32 3.10
N ALA A 78 9.12 2.61 2.42
CA ALA A 78 10.50 2.44 2.88
C ALA A 78 11.22 3.80 2.97
N ILE A 79 11.06 4.65 1.96
CA ILE A 79 11.74 5.96 1.90
C ILE A 79 11.16 6.94 2.92
N ALA A 80 9.85 7.14 2.95
CA ALA A 80 9.17 8.11 3.79
C ALA A 80 9.25 7.76 5.28
N PHE A 81 9.19 6.48 5.63
CA PHE A 81 9.32 6.02 7.01
C PHE A 81 10.75 5.62 7.40
N SER A 82 11.75 5.77 6.53
CA SER A 82 13.15 5.40 6.82
C SER A 82 13.68 5.91 8.16
N HIS A 83 13.23 7.09 8.60
CA HIS A 83 13.64 7.72 9.87
C HIS A 83 13.09 7.04 11.14
N VAL A 84 12.06 6.21 11.02
CA VAL A 84 11.45 5.47 12.16
C VAL A 84 11.62 3.96 12.07
N LEU A 85 12.06 3.45 10.92
CA LEU A 85 12.30 2.02 10.70
C LEU A 85 13.73 1.66 11.11
N SER A 86 13.89 0.55 11.83
CA SER A 86 15.18 0.12 12.37
C SER A 86 15.41 -1.39 12.19
N PRO A 87 16.65 -1.84 11.95
CA PRO A 87 17.02 -3.26 11.98
C PRO A 87 16.77 -3.95 13.32
N SER A 88 16.62 -3.19 14.41
CA SER A 88 16.27 -3.74 15.73
C SER A 88 14.80 -4.17 15.86
N GLN A 89 13.97 -3.84 14.87
CA GLN A 89 12.55 -4.16 14.81
C GLN A 89 12.29 -5.11 13.64
N ARG A 90 11.26 -5.95 13.76
CA ARG A 90 10.77 -6.69 12.60
C ARG A 90 9.89 -5.76 11.75
N THR A 91 10.43 -5.28 10.64
CA THR A 91 9.73 -4.38 9.73
C THR A 91 9.09 -5.15 8.59
N ILE A 92 7.80 -4.91 8.33
CA ILE A 92 7.02 -5.51 7.26
C ILE A 92 6.40 -4.40 6.41
N LEU A 93 6.76 -4.36 5.13
CA LEU A 93 6.14 -3.51 4.12
C LEU A 93 4.96 -4.28 3.52
N LEU A 94 3.75 -3.74 3.70
CA LEU A 94 2.49 -4.37 3.31
C LEU A 94 1.86 -3.66 2.13
N SER A 95 1.41 -4.45 1.16
CA SER A 95 0.62 -3.99 0.01
C SER A 95 -0.42 -5.04 -0.36
N ASP A 96 -1.60 -4.62 -0.80
CA ASP A 96 -2.67 -5.46 -1.36
C ASP A 96 -2.52 -5.73 -2.85
N ALA A 97 -1.53 -5.10 -3.48
CA ALA A 97 -1.14 -5.38 -4.84
C ALA A 97 -0.39 -6.72 -4.92
N LEU A 98 -1.07 -7.76 -5.40
CA LEU A 98 -0.47 -9.09 -5.61
C LEU A 98 0.84 -9.04 -6.42
N ALA A 99 0.99 -8.09 -7.35
CA ALA A 99 2.16 -7.99 -8.22
C ALA A 99 3.42 -7.45 -7.51
N THR A 100 3.27 -6.66 -6.45
CA THR A 100 4.36 -5.94 -5.80
C THR A 100 5.32 -6.86 -5.03
N PRO A 101 4.84 -7.81 -4.21
CA PRO A 101 5.71 -8.80 -3.57
C PRO A 101 6.45 -9.66 -4.59
N PHE A 102 5.83 -10.10 -5.70
CA PHE A 102 6.51 -10.93 -6.70
C PHE A 102 7.58 -10.18 -7.50
N ALA A 103 7.36 -8.90 -7.82
CA ALA A 103 8.35 -8.08 -8.52
C ALA A 103 9.57 -7.79 -7.63
N LEU A 104 9.33 -7.51 -6.34
CA LEU A 104 10.37 -7.17 -5.36
C LEU A 104 11.15 -8.40 -4.87
N THR A 105 10.48 -9.51 -4.57
CA THR A 105 11.14 -10.73 -4.04
C THR A 105 11.93 -11.52 -5.07
N ARG A 106 11.56 -11.50 -6.36
CA ARG A 106 12.26 -12.27 -7.42
C ARG A 106 13.19 -11.44 -8.30
N LYS A 107 13.32 -10.12 -8.07
CA LYS A 107 14.11 -9.18 -8.92
C LYS A 107 13.88 -9.34 -10.43
N ARG A 108 12.72 -9.87 -10.85
CA ARG A 108 12.37 -10.17 -12.25
C ARG A 108 10.97 -9.66 -12.55
N ALA A 109 10.84 -8.33 -12.63
CA ALA A 109 9.64 -7.75 -13.22
C ALA A 109 9.66 -7.99 -14.74
N ARG A 110 8.60 -8.57 -15.30
CA ARG A 110 8.50 -8.83 -16.75
C ARG A 110 8.26 -7.54 -17.55
N SER A 111 7.58 -6.57 -16.96
CA SER A 111 7.28 -5.27 -17.58
C SER A 111 8.52 -4.36 -17.59
N PRO A 112 8.88 -3.73 -18.74
CA PRO A 112 9.92 -2.70 -18.80
C PRO A 112 9.69 -1.54 -17.81
N MET A 113 8.43 -1.19 -17.54
CA MET A 113 8.06 -0.15 -16.58
C MET A 113 8.42 -0.55 -15.14
N LEU A 114 7.98 -1.74 -14.72
CA LEU A 114 8.23 -2.21 -13.36
C LEU A 114 9.72 -2.47 -13.11
N ARG A 115 10.49 -2.87 -14.14
CA ARG A 115 11.96 -2.96 -14.03
C ARG A 115 12.61 -1.60 -13.82
N HIS A 116 12.16 -0.59 -14.56
CA HIS A 116 12.65 0.79 -14.40
C HIS A 116 12.38 1.31 -12.99
N ILE A 117 11.15 1.14 -12.49
CA ILE A 117 10.79 1.54 -11.12
C ILE A 117 11.63 0.78 -10.10
N LEU A 118 11.77 -0.54 -10.22
CA LEU A 118 12.59 -1.32 -9.30
C LEU A 118 14.06 -0.88 -9.31
N GLN A 119 14.63 -0.65 -10.49
CA GLN A 119 16.02 -0.19 -10.60
C GLN A 119 16.21 1.16 -9.92
N THR A 120 15.33 2.12 -10.19
CA THR A 120 15.44 3.46 -9.59
C THR A 120 15.21 3.44 -8.08
N LEU A 121 14.33 2.57 -7.56
CA LEU A 121 14.21 2.33 -6.12
C LEU A 121 15.51 1.76 -5.53
N LEU A 122 16.16 0.82 -6.22
CA LEU A 122 17.43 0.24 -5.77
C LEU A 122 18.60 1.24 -5.82
N GLU A 123 18.46 2.36 -6.52
CA GLU A 123 19.46 3.45 -6.53
C GLU A 123 19.24 4.45 -5.37
N ASP A 124 18.08 4.43 -4.70
CA ASP A 124 17.79 5.30 -3.55
C ASP A 124 18.37 4.74 -2.24
N ALA A 125 19.18 5.55 -1.56
CA ALA A 125 19.89 5.14 -0.35
C ALA A 125 18.96 4.88 0.85
N ALA A 126 17.87 5.64 0.99
CA ALA A 126 16.91 5.44 2.07
C ALA A 126 16.11 4.16 1.85
N TYR A 127 15.72 3.90 0.61
CA TYR A 127 15.12 2.62 0.22
C TYR A 127 16.06 1.45 0.53
N GLN A 128 17.32 1.51 0.10
CA GLN A 128 18.32 0.45 0.35
C GLN A 128 18.54 0.19 1.84
N GLY A 129 18.62 1.26 2.65
CA GLY A 129 18.76 1.16 4.10
C GLY A 129 17.65 0.30 4.70
N VAL A 130 16.40 0.55 4.35
CA VAL A 130 15.25 -0.22 4.84
C VAL A 130 15.15 -1.61 4.19
N ALA A 131 15.37 -1.71 2.88
CA ALA A 131 15.29 -2.97 2.14
C ALA A 131 16.31 -4.02 2.60
N SER A 132 17.38 -3.61 3.31
CA SER A 132 18.38 -4.52 3.87
C SER A 132 17.85 -5.37 5.04
N PHE A 133 16.77 -4.96 5.70
CA PHE A 133 16.20 -5.67 6.86
C PHE A 133 14.68 -5.85 6.82
N ALA A 134 13.96 -5.11 5.97
CA ALA A 134 12.51 -5.20 5.90
C ALA A 134 12.03 -6.42 5.10
N GLU A 135 10.96 -7.04 5.60
CA GLU A 135 10.18 -8.04 4.86
C GLU A 135 9.13 -7.34 3.99
N ILE A 136 8.71 -7.98 2.89
CA ILE A 136 7.58 -7.53 2.07
C ILE A 136 6.51 -8.62 2.10
N ALA A 137 5.27 -8.25 2.40
CA ALA A 137 4.16 -9.18 2.46
C ALA A 137 2.90 -8.62 1.79
N HIS A 138 2.07 -9.54 1.29
CA HIS A 138 0.76 -9.23 0.75
C HIS A 138 -0.29 -9.22 1.86
N ILE A 139 -1.25 -8.30 1.78
CA ILE A 139 -2.41 -8.25 2.67
C ILE A 139 -3.72 -8.13 1.86
N SER A 140 -4.85 -8.58 2.39
CA SER A 140 -6.14 -8.30 1.74
C SER A 140 -6.46 -6.80 1.81
N GLY A 141 -7.12 -6.27 0.77
CA GLY A 141 -7.55 -4.87 0.74
C GLY A 141 -8.43 -4.48 1.95
N ASP A 142 -9.29 -5.38 2.43
CA ASP A 142 -10.10 -5.16 3.63
C ASP A 142 -9.27 -4.88 4.89
N ALA A 143 -8.07 -5.48 4.98
CA ALA A 143 -7.14 -5.27 6.07
C ALA A 143 -6.16 -4.12 5.81
N ASN A 144 -6.26 -3.45 4.65
CA ASN A 144 -5.47 -2.28 4.25
C ASN A 144 -6.24 -0.94 4.39
N ALA A 145 -7.31 -0.91 5.19
CA ALA A 145 -8.28 0.19 5.24
C ALA A 145 -7.69 1.58 5.53
N ALA A 146 -6.60 1.66 6.30
CA ALA A 146 -5.96 2.94 6.60
C ALA A 146 -5.18 3.49 5.39
N ALA A 147 -4.35 2.67 4.72
CA ALA A 147 -3.61 3.10 3.55
C ALA A 147 -4.55 3.36 2.36
N ASP A 148 -5.61 2.57 2.19
CA ASP A 148 -6.68 2.82 1.20
C ASP A 148 -7.37 4.18 1.44
N ALA A 149 -7.70 4.50 2.70
CA ALA A 149 -8.29 5.80 3.01
C ALA A 149 -7.32 6.96 2.72
N VAL A 150 -6.01 6.77 2.95
CA VAL A 150 -4.98 7.78 2.67
C VAL A 150 -4.75 7.95 1.17
N SER A 151 -4.58 6.86 0.41
CA SER A 151 -4.32 6.89 -1.04
C SER A 151 -5.46 7.58 -1.82
N ARG A 152 -6.70 7.41 -1.35
CA ARG A 152 -7.91 8.03 -1.91
C ARG A 152 -8.21 9.44 -1.40
N GLY A 153 -7.40 9.99 -0.49
CA GLY A 153 -7.68 11.27 0.16
C GLY A 153 -8.97 11.28 1.00
N HIS A 154 -9.45 10.12 1.46
CA HIS A 154 -10.63 9.97 2.30
C HIS A 154 -10.33 10.38 3.76
N TRP A 155 -9.99 11.65 3.98
CA TRP A 155 -9.46 12.14 5.26
C TRP A 155 -10.40 11.96 6.46
N ALA A 156 -11.71 12.07 6.24
CA ALA A 156 -12.69 11.82 7.29
C ALA A 156 -12.70 10.33 7.72
N ARG A 157 -12.69 9.41 6.75
CA ARG A 157 -12.59 7.96 7.00
C ARG A 157 -11.29 7.63 7.73
N PHE A 158 -10.16 8.14 7.24
CA PHE A 158 -8.86 7.94 7.86
C PHE A 158 -8.82 8.42 9.32
N ARG A 159 -9.27 9.65 9.60
CA ARG A 159 -9.34 10.18 10.96
C ARG A 159 -10.25 9.36 11.87
N ASN A 160 -11.39 8.87 11.37
CA ASN A 160 -12.28 8.01 12.13
C ASN A 160 -11.63 6.66 12.47
N LEU A 161 -10.88 6.05 11.54
CA LEU A 161 -10.11 4.83 11.80
C LEU A 161 -9.06 5.07 12.89
N CYS A 162 -8.28 6.16 12.79
CA CYS A 162 -7.30 6.50 13.83
C CYS A 162 -7.95 6.76 15.18
N ALA A 163 -9.09 7.45 15.23
CA ALA A 163 -9.83 7.71 16.47
C ALA A 163 -10.32 6.43 17.15
N GLN A 164 -10.82 5.45 16.39
CA GLN A 164 -11.22 4.13 16.93
C GLN A 164 -10.05 3.38 17.58
N LEU A 165 -8.85 3.58 17.04
CA LEU A 165 -7.61 3.00 17.56
C LEU A 165 -6.95 3.87 18.64
N HIS A 166 -7.55 5.01 19.02
CA HIS A 166 -6.96 6.00 19.92
C HIS A 166 -5.57 6.50 19.48
N VAL A 167 -5.35 6.55 18.17
CA VAL A 167 -4.11 7.03 17.55
C VAL A 167 -4.33 8.45 17.04
N ARG A 168 -3.37 9.34 17.30
CA ARG A 168 -3.34 10.67 16.69
C ARG A 168 -2.56 10.59 15.37
N PRO A 169 -3.20 10.80 14.20
CA PRO A 169 -2.51 10.74 12.94
C PRO A 169 -1.56 11.94 12.79
N GLN A 170 -0.33 11.69 12.34
CA GLN A 170 0.68 12.69 12.04
C GLN A 170 1.20 12.48 10.62
N GLN A 171 1.14 13.53 9.81
CA GLN A 171 1.68 13.49 8.47
C GLN A 171 3.21 13.61 8.54
N VAL A 172 3.91 12.73 7.81
CA VAL A 172 5.34 12.89 7.53
C VAL A 172 5.50 13.48 6.13
N PRO A 173 6.47 14.38 5.91
CA PRO A 173 6.72 14.91 4.59
C PRO A 173 7.23 13.78 3.69
N THR A 174 6.66 13.69 2.48
CA THR A 174 7.18 12.78 1.46
C THR A 174 8.55 13.29 0.99
N PRO A 175 9.64 12.51 1.10
CA PRO A 175 10.95 12.95 0.66
C PRO A 175 10.99 13.32 -0.83
N SER A 176 11.84 14.27 -1.20
CA SER A 176 11.98 14.72 -2.60
C SER A 176 12.35 13.59 -3.56
N SER A 177 13.08 12.57 -3.09
CA SER A 177 13.43 11.41 -3.91
C SER A 177 12.20 10.61 -4.36
N CYS A 178 11.14 10.53 -3.56
CA CYS A 178 9.87 9.93 -4.00
C CYS A 178 9.28 10.71 -5.19
N HIS A 179 9.31 12.04 -5.16
CA HIS A 179 8.83 12.86 -6.27
C HIS A 179 9.72 12.69 -7.52
N SER A 180 11.03 12.57 -7.35
CA SER A 180 11.97 12.25 -8.44
C SER A 180 11.71 10.87 -9.05
N LEU A 181 11.43 9.86 -8.22
CA LEU A 181 11.08 8.50 -8.66
C LEU A 181 9.77 8.48 -9.46
N LEU A 182 8.73 9.16 -8.98
CA LEU A 182 7.46 9.30 -9.70
C LEU A 182 7.65 10.01 -11.05
N SER A 183 8.44 11.08 -11.08
CA SER A 183 8.76 11.83 -12.30
C SER A 183 9.55 10.97 -13.30
N SER A 184 10.50 10.18 -12.81
CA SER A 184 11.29 9.23 -13.62
C SER A 184 10.42 8.14 -14.23
N ALA A 185 9.50 7.56 -13.44
CA ALA A 185 8.54 6.58 -13.93
C ALA A 185 7.62 7.18 -15.00
N LEU A 186 7.12 8.39 -14.80
CA LEU A 186 6.29 9.10 -15.78
C LEU A 186 7.05 9.34 -17.09
N ALA A 187 8.27 9.88 -17.02
CA ALA A 187 9.11 10.11 -18.20
C ALA A 187 9.35 8.80 -18.98
N ARG A 188 9.61 7.70 -18.26
CA ARG A 188 9.75 6.37 -18.86
C ARG A 188 8.46 5.92 -19.54
N ALA A 189 7.30 6.19 -18.95
CA ALA A 189 6.01 5.77 -19.46
C ALA A 189 5.67 6.47 -20.78
N ILE A 190 5.89 7.78 -20.81
CA ILE A 190 5.74 8.62 -22.01
C ILE A 190 6.67 8.11 -23.11
N HIS A 191 7.94 7.83 -22.80
CA HIS A 191 8.89 7.31 -23.76
C HIS A 191 8.50 5.94 -24.34
N LEU A 192 7.88 5.06 -23.54
CA LEU A 192 7.37 3.77 -24.01
C LEU A 192 6.12 3.91 -24.90
N GLY A 193 5.47 5.08 -24.94
CA GLY A 193 4.44 5.44 -25.92
C GLY A 193 3.09 4.74 -25.75
N ASN A 194 2.86 4.03 -24.65
CA ASN A 194 1.64 3.25 -24.41
C ASN A 194 0.84 3.84 -23.24
N PRO A 195 -0.06 4.81 -23.47
CA PRO A 195 -0.91 5.34 -22.41
C PRO A 195 -1.82 4.25 -21.85
N VAL A 196 -2.17 4.39 -20.57
CA VAL A 196 -3.09 3.50 -19.88
C VAL A 196 -4.47 3.65 -20.51
N ARG A 197 -5.09 2.53 -20.85
CA ARG A 197 -6.49 2.53 -21.27
C ARG A 197 -7.36 2.87 -20.06
N PRO A 198 -8.26 3.87 -20.14
CA PRO A 198 -9.13 4.21 -19.03
C PRO A 198 -9.92 2.99 -18.57
N SER A 199 -9.90 2.72 -17.27
CA SER A 199 -10.78 1.72 -16.69
C SER A 199 -12.22 2.23 -16.78
N THR A 200 -13.14 1.40 -17.29
CA THR A 200 -14.58 1.68 -17.28
C THR A 200 -15.23 1.32 -15.94
N TYR A 201 -14.45 0.77 -14.99
CA TYR A 201 -14.95 0.37 -13.68
C TYR A 201 -15.40 1.60 -12.88
N ARG A 202 -16.68 1.58 -12.46
CA ARG A 202 -17.22 2.51 -11.48
C ARG A 202 -17.40 1.74 -10.17
N PRO A 203 -16.81 2.18 -9.05
CA PRO A 203 -17.10 1.59 -7.76
C PRO A 203 -18.61 1.68 -7.51
N PRO A 204 -19.24 0.65 -6.91
CA PRO A 204 -20.62 0.76 -6.47
C PRO A 204 -20.73 1.91 -5.46
N GLU A 205 -21.67 2.83 -5.70
CA GLU A 205 -22.03 3.90 -4.76
C GLU A 205 -22.22 3.30 -3.35
N PRO A 206 -21.57 3.85 -2.30
CA PRO A 206 -21.80 3.37 -0.95
C PRO A 206 -23.28 3.55 -0.64
N SER A 207 -24.00 2.44 -0.43
CA SER A 207 -25.41 2.51 -0.08
C SER A 207 -25.60 3.44 1.12
N LEU A 208 -26.58 4.35 1.04
CA LEU A 208 -26.94 5.29 2.12
C LEU A 208 -27.14 4.59 3.48
N ALA A 209 -27.49 3.30 3.47
CA ALA A 209 -27.62 2.45 4.65
C ALA A 209 -26.31 2.24 5.43
N LEU A 210 -25.14 2.34 4.78
CA LEU A 210 -23.83 2.19 5.43
C LEU A 210 -23.31 3.52 6.01
N LEU A 211 -23.71 4.66 5.43
CA LEU A 211 -23.38 6.01 5.90
C LEU A 211 -24.24 6.43 7.11
N LEU A 212 -25.46 5.90 7.20
CA LEU A 212 -26.38 6.13 8.31
C LEU A 212 -26.35 4.93 9.27
N GLY A 213 -25.30 4.85 10.08
CA GLY A 213 -25.24 3.88 11.18
C GLY A 213 -26.51 3.90 12.02
N GLY A 214 -27.15 2.74 12.18
CA GLY A 214 -27.94 2.37 13.35
C GLY A 214 -29.11 3.28 13.74
N ALA A 215 -30.20 3.28 12.97
CA ALA A 215 -31.51 3.61 13.53
C ALA A 215 -32.15 2.35 14.14
N ASN A 216 -31.74 2.04 15.37
CA ASN A 216 -32.42 1.09 16.22
C ASN A 216 -33.84 1.61 16.53
N LYS A 217 -34.89 0.95 16.04
CA LYS A 217 -36.22 0.97 16.65
C LYS A 217 -36.75 -0.45 16.72
N ARG A 218 -36.44 -1.15 17.82
CA ARG A 218 -37.35 -2.19 18.33
C ARG A 218 -38.66 -1.50 18.75
N PRO A 219 -39.84 -2.01 18.38
CA PRO A 219 -41.04 -1.67 19.12
C PRO A 219 -40.95 -2.34 20.50
N ARG A 220 -41.14 -1.54 21.56
CA ARG A 220 -41.43 -2.08 22.88
C ARG A 220 -42.77 -2.82 22.79
N SER A 221 -42.77 -4.04 23.31
CA SER A 221 -43.93 -4.86 23.57
C SER A 221 -44.98 -4.11 24.40
N ALA A 222 -46.24 -4.26 24.00
CA ALA A 222 -47.37 -4.45 24.91
C ALA A 222 -48.08 -5.72 24.43
#